data_AF-A0A382XN94-F1
#
_entry.id   AF-A0A382XN94-F1
#
_cell.length_a   1.000
_cell.length_b   1.000
_cell.length_c   1.000
_cell.angle_alpha   90.00
_cell.angle_beta   90.00
_cell.angle_gamma   90.00
#
_symmetry.space_group_name_H-M   'P 1'
#
loop_
_entity.id
_entity.type
_entity.pdbx_description
1 polymer ?
#
loop_
_entity_poly.entity_id
_entity_poly.type
_entity_poly.pdbx_seq_one_letter_code
_entity_poly.pdbx_strand_id
1 'polypeptide(L)'
;MVGHGKKRIRFGSKGKKIEDFVDPNKDPGSYLKRYLLEEKYKDWFDRNYPDQTIYDAVGLNEWDYNEMKKKLSPDQAVEETSKTEPEPEPELESESKIETKSPDKSEIPSTDPVVSEEQKNITKKLTDKLFWLRIGFALIGGAIATFLFEGIEDSEEHRWSSIAFMIVLFIVTCFIAKGMKINFPKSDRKKLVTTGIGSFIFLYLFAWIMTYTLLNLPR
;
A
#
# COMPACT_ATOMS: atom_id res chain seq x y z
N MET A 1 -42.51 34.73 26.59
CA MET A 1 -41.23 34.67 25.85
C MET A 1 -40.77 33.22 25.83
N VAL A 2 -40.96 32.51 24.71
CA VAL A 2 -40.64 31.08 24.59
C VAL A 2 -39.19 30.95 24.15
N GLY A 3 -38.31 30.53 25.06
CA GLY A 3 -36.92 30.23 24.77
C GLY A 3 -36.82 28.93 23.96
N HIS A 4 -36.53 29.04 22.67
CA HIS A 4 -36.19 27.90 21.82
C HIS A 4 -34.86 27.30 22.28
N GLY A 5 -34.92 26.23 23.08
CA GLY A 5 -33.76 25.39 23.37
C GLY A 5 -33.35 24.60 22.13
N LYS A 6 -32.37 25.11 21.37
CA LYS A 6 -31.67 24.33 20.32
C LYS A 6 -30.97 23.15 21.00
N LYS A 7 -31.52 21.94 20.79
CA LYS A 7 -30.87 20.68 21.19
C LYS A 7 -29.56 20.54 20.43
N ARG A 8 -28.42 20.67 21.12
CA ARG A 8 -27.08 20.40 20.57
C ARG A 8 -26.92 18.89 20.43
N ILE A 9 -27.04 18.39 19.20
CA ILE A 9 -26.77 16.99 18.87
C ILE A 9 -25.24 16.83 18.88
N ARG A 10 -24.69 16.11 19.86
CA ARG A 10 -23.26 15.81 19.92
C ARG A 10 -22.96 14.69 18.92
N PHE A 11 -22.70 15.07 17.67
CA PHE A 11 -22.06 14.17 16.71
C PHE A 11 -20.59 14.09 17.06
N GLY A 12 -20.23 13.02 17.77
CA GLY A 12 -18.87 12.72 18.12
C GLY A 12 -18.84 11.39 18.86
N SER A 13 -18.08 10.43 18.32
CA SER A 13 -17.69 9.25 19.08
C SER A 13 -17.10 9.73 20.42
N LYS A 14 -17.67 9.27 21.54
CA LYS A 14 -17.30 9.69 22.91
C LYS A 14 -15.77 9.72 23.05
N GLY A 15 -15.15 10.90 22.99
CA GLY A 15 -13.73 11.10 23.29
C GLY A 15 -12.86 11.80 22.23
N LYS A 16 -13.34 12.07 21.01
CA LYS A 16 -12.53 12.81 20.02
C LYS A 16 -12.57 14.32 20.30
N LYS A 17 -11.39 14.96 20.35
CA LYS A 17 -11.26 16.43 20.42
C LYS A 17 -11.58 17.00 19.04
N ILE A 18 -12.64 17.81 18.99
CA ILE A 18 -13.02 18.57 17.78
C ILE A 18 -12.27 19.90 17.84
N GLU A 19 -11.70 20.33 16.72
CA GLU A 19 -10.95 21.59 16.65
C GLU A 19 -11.85 22.82 16.64
N ASP A 20 -11.32 23.95 17.11
CA ASP A 20 -12.09 25.19 17.34
C ASP A 20 -12.74 25.79 16.08
N PHE A 21 -12.21 25.50 14.89
CA PHE A 21 -12.77 25.99 13.62
C PHE A 21 -14.06 25.26 13.20
N VAL A 22 -14.37 24.14 13.85
CA VAL A 22 -15.52 23.30 13.51
C VAL A 22 -16.73 23.79 14.28
N ASP A 23 -17.77 24.20 13.57
CA ASP A 23 -19.03 24.64 14.16
C ASP A 23 -19.82 23.42 14.63
N PRO A 24 -20.11 23.29 15.93
CA PRO A 24 -20.89 22.17 16.47
C PRO A 24 -22.32 22.06 15.93
N ASN A 25 -22.84 23.11 15.29
CA ASN A 25 -24.19 23.14 14.71
C ASN A 25 -24.19 22.83 13.21
N LYS A 26 -23.02 22.63 12.61
CA LYS A 26 -22.86 22.32 11.19
C LYS A 26 -22.53 20.84 11.01
N ASP A 27 -22.94 20.28 9.88
CA ASP A 27 -22.62 18.90 9.53
C ASP A 27 -21.09 18.71 9.39
N PRO A 28 -20.47 17.77 10.14
CA PRO A 28 -19.03 17.51 10.04
C PRO A 28 -18.57 17.10 8.63
N GLY A 29 -19.43 16.41 7.88
CA GLY A 29 -19.14 16.01 6.50
C GLY A 29 -19.05 17.20 5.53
N SER A 30 -19.73 18.31 5.82
CA SER A 30 -19.61 19.55 5.04
C SER A 30 -18.16 20.05 4.96
N TYR A 31 -17.38 19.88 6.03
CA TYR A 31 -15.98 20.27 6.08
C TYR A 31 -15.08 19.34 5.26
N LEU A 32 -15.35 18.03 5.26
CA LEU A 32 -14.64 17.07 4.42
C LEU A 32 -14.91 17.32 2.94
N LYS A 33 -16.18 17.59 2.57
CA LYS A 33 -16.53 17.96 1.20
C LYS A 33 -15.76 19.22 0.75
N ARG A 34 -15.69 20.23 1.63
CA ARG A 34 -14.95 21.46 1.35
C ARG A 34 -13.47 21.21 1.15
N TYR A 35 -12.87 20.38 1.99
CA TYR A 35 -11.47 19.98 1.88
C TYR A 35 -11.15 19.22 0.59
N LEU A 36 -12.08 18.41 0.09
CA LEU A 36 -11.89 17.66 -1.16
C LEU A 36 -12.15 18.50 -2.42
N LEU A 37 -13.01 19.52 -2.35
CA LEU A 37 -13.49 20.27 -3.51
C LEU A 37 -12.82 21.65 -3.66
N GLU A 38 -12.42 22.29 -2.57
CA GLU A 38 -11.83 23.63 -2.55
C GLU A 38 -10.33 23.56 -2.21
N GLU A 39 -9.47 23.75 -3.21
CA GLU A 39 -8.00 23.76 -3.03
C GLU A 39 -7.55 24.81 -2.01
N LYS A 40 -8.15 26.01 -2.04
CA LYS A 40 -7.86 27.08 -1.06
C LYS A 40 -8.15 26.66 0.38
N TYR A 41 -9.23 25.91 0.59
CA TYR A 41 -9.60 25.44 1.93
C TYR A 41 -8.66 24.33 2.39
N LYS A 42 -8.28 23.43 1.46
CA LYS A 42 -7.27 22.41 1.69
C LYS A 42 -5.93 23.02 2.11
N ASP A 43 -5.44 24.01 1.36
CA ASP A 43 -4.18 24.70 1.67
C ASP A 43 -4.22 25.44 3.00
N TRP A 44 -5.33 26.10 3.32
CA TRP A 44 -5.52 26.74 4.61
C TRP A 44 -5.48 25.72 5.76
N PHE A 45 -6.13 24.58 5.60
CA PHE A 45 -6.13 23.51 6.60
C PHE A 45 -4.72 22.92 6.78
N ASP A 46 -4.06 22.55 5.69
CA ASP A 46 -2.73 21.95 5.70
C ASP A 46 -1.67 22.87 6.32
N ARG A 47 -1.83 24.19 6.17
CA ARG A 47 -0.94 25.19 6.78
C ARG A 47 -1.22 25.40 8.27
N ASN A 48 -2.48 25.40 8.69
CA ASN A 48 -2.86 25.73 10.06
C ASN A 48 -2.88 24.50 10.99
N TYR A 49 -3.02 23.30 10.41
CA TYR A 49 -3.15 22.04 11.13
C TYR A 49 -2.27 20.93 10.50
N PRO A 50 -0.94 21.10 10.43
CA PRO A 50 -0.05 20.17 9.72
C PRO A 50 0.01 18.76 10.33
N ASP A 51 -0.28 18.64 11.62
CA ASP A 51 -0.23 17.37 12.37
C ASP A 51 -1.60 16.69 12.50
N GLN A 52 -2.67 17.32 12.01
CA GLN A 52 -4.05 16.79 12.12
C GLN A 52 -4.59 16.38 10.76
N THR A 53 -5.50 15.40 10.77
CA THR A 53 -6.27 15.04 9.59
C THR A 53 -7.61 15.77 9.61
N ILE A 54 -8.14 16.14 8.44
CA ILE A 54 -9.43 16.84 8.38
C ILE A 54 -10.56 16.04 9.02
N TYR A 55 -10.55 14.70 8.91
CA TYR A 55 -11.59 13.85 9.51
C TYR A 55 -11.45 13.77 11.03
N ASP A 56 -10.24 13.70 11.58
CA ASP A 56 -10.06 13.74 13.04
C ASP A 56 -10.40 15.10 13.61
N ALA A 57 -10.04 16.19 12.92
CA ALA A 57 -10.33 17.56 13.31
C ALA A 57 -11.85 17.85 13.41
N VAL A 58 -12.65 17.24 12.54
CA VAL A 58 -14.12 17.38 12.52
C VAL A 58 -14.83 16.30 13.35
N GLY A 59 -14.09 15.41 14.01
CA GLY A 59 -14.64 14.35 14.86
C GLY A 59 -15.22 13.15 14.10
N LEU A 60 -14.88 12.99 12.82
CA LEU A 60 -15.23 11.85 11.98
C LEU A 60 -14.12 10.78 11.98
N ASN A 61 -14.35 9.67 11.29
CA ASN A 61 -13.37 8.61 11.11
C ASN A 61 -12.86 8.57 9.64
N GLU A 62 -11.81 7.78 9.42
CA GLU A 62 -11.22 7.62 8.09
C GLU A 62 -12.19 6.97 7.08
N TRP A 63 -13.14 6.16 7.54
CA TRP A 63 -14.17 5.54 6.70
C TRP A 63 -15.11 6.59 6.10
N ASP A 64 -15.60 7.52 6.92
CA ASP A 64 -16.47 8.62 6.50
C ASP A 64 -15.78 9.48 5.42
N TYR A 65 -14.48 9.72 5.56
CA TYR A 65 -13.66 10.44 4.57
C TYR A 65 -13.57 9.70 3.24
N ASN A 66 -13.29 8.39 3.27
CA ASN A 66 -13.21 7.56 2.06
C ASN A 66 -14.57 7.48 1.36
N GLU A 67 -15.66 7.37 2.12
CA GLU A 67 -17.01 7.36 1.57
C GLU A 67 -17.34 8.70 0.89
N MET A 68 -16.99 9.83 1.50
CA MET A 68 -17.17 11.15 0.88
C MET A 68 -16.31 11.34 -0.37
N LYS A 69 -15.07 10.89 -0.34
CA LYS A 69 -14.18 10.90 -1.50
C LYS A 69 -14.76 10.07 -2.65
N LYS A 70 -15.29 8.89 -2.37
CA LYS A 70 -15.99 8.04 -3.36
C LYS A 70 -17.23 8.72 -3.93
N LYS A 71 -18.05 9.36 -3.09
CA LYS A 71 -19.25 10.09 -3.54
C LYS A 71 -18.93 11.32 -4.40
N LEU A 72 -17.78 11.95 -4.18
CA LEU A 72 -17.36 13.17 -4.89
C LEU A 72 -16.58 12.87 -6.18
N SER A 73 -16.14 11.62 -6.39
CA SER A 73 -15.47 11.13 -7.60
C SER A 73 -16.32 10.03 -8.26
N PRO A 74 -17.32 10.38 -9.09
CA PRO A 74 -18.22 9.39 -9.72
C PRO A 74 -17.55 8.42 -10.72
N ASP A 75 -16.32 8.70 -11.18
CA ASP A 75 -15.67 7.94 -12.25
C ASP A 75 -14.88 6.68 -11.82
N GLN A 76 -14.96 6.24 -10.57
CA GLN A 76 -14.32 4.98 -10.12
C GLN A 76 -15.33 3.88 -9.73
N ALA A 77 -16.55 3.91 -10.28
CA ALA A 77 -17.63 2.96 -9.98
C ALA A 77 -17.71 1.75 -10.93
N VAL A 78 -16.61 1.34 -11.57
CA VAL A 78 -16.55 0.04 -12.28
C VAL A 78 -15.25 -0.64 -11.89
N GLU A 79 -15.35 -1.55 -10.93
CA GLU A 79 -14.44 -2.69 -10.63
C GLU A 79 -14.53 -3.00 -9.13
N GLU A 80 -15.68 -3.54 -8.69
CA GLU A 80 -15.75 -4.45 -7.53
C GLU A 80 -17.16 -5.04 -7.38
N THR A 81 -17.66 -5.72 -8.41
CA THR A 81 -18.71 -6.73 -8.24
C THR A 81 -18.64 -7.71 -9.40
N SER A 82 -17.77 -8.72 -9.29
CA SER A 82 -18.03 -10.08 -9.77
C SER A 82 -16.90 -11.00 -9.31
N LYS A 83 -17.21 -11.83 -8.31
CA LYS A 83 -16.43 -13.00 -7.91
C LYS A 83 -17.32 -14.21 -8.21
N THR A 84 -16.93 -15.09 -9.14
CA THR A 84 -17.18 -16.56 -9.22
C THR A 84 -16.57 -17.09 -10.54
N GLU A 85 -15.33 -17.62 -10.45
CA GLU A 85 -14.77 -18.93 -10.93
C GLU A 85 -15.33 -19.65 -12.20
N PRO A 86 -14.60 -20.55 -12.95
CA PRO A 86 -13.15 -20.85 -13.13
C PRO A 86 -12.65 -20.84 -14.62
N GLU A 87 -11.33 -21.06 -14.80
CA GLU A 87 -10.50 -21.49 -15.97
C GLU A 87 -11.16 -22.26 -17.15
N PRO A 88 -10.58 -22.31 -18.39
CA PRO A 88 -9.15 -22.60 -18.65
C PRO A 88 -8.43 -21.76 -19.72
N GLU A 89 -7.10 -21.71 -19.57
CA GLU A 89 -6.05 -21.49 -20.58
C GLU A 89 -6.19 -22.44 -21.81
N PRO A 90 -5.52 -22.25 -22.97
CA PRO A 90 -4.10 -21.83 -23.03
C PRO A 90 -3.60 -21.06 -24.29
N GLU A 91 -2.29 -20.71 -24.23
CA GLU A 91 -1.32 -20.63 -25.36
C GLU A 91 -1.47 -19.44 -26.36
N LEU A 92 -0.47 -18.74 -26.92
CA LEU A 92 0.99 -18.83 -27.06
C LEU A 92 1.51 -17.46 -27.56
N GLU A 93 2.75 -17.14 -27.18
CA GLU A 93 3.82 -16.44 -27.93
C GLU A 93 3.46 -15.23 -28.82
N SER A 94 4.11 -14.06 -28.68
CA SER A 94 5.49 -13.90 -29.15
C SER A 94 5.97 -12.46 -28.96
N GLU A 95 7.27 -12.34 -28.67
CA GLU A 95 8.01 -11.11 -28.42
C GLU A 95 8.30 -10.26 -29.67
N SER A 96 8.87 -9.07 -29.38
CA SER A 96 9.63 -8.16 -30.26
C SER A 96 8.78 -7.08 -30.96
N LYS A 97 9.23 -5.86 -31.22
CA LYS A 97 10.37 -5.02 -30.82
C LYS A 97 10.13 -3.68 -31.55
N ILE A 98 10.16 -2.57 -30.81
CA ILE A 98 10.73 -1.24 -31.12
C ILE A 98 10.67 -0.79 -32.60
N GLU A 99 9.96 0.31 -32.93
CA GLU A 99 10.53 1.66 -33.18
C GLU A 99 9.51 2.65 -33.83
N THR A 100 9.30 3.77 -33.15
CA THR A 100 9.16 5.17 -33.63
C THR A 100 8.51 5.49 -35.00
N LYS A 101 7.35 6.19 -34.96
CA LYS A 101 7.09 7.42 -35.77
C LYS A 101 5.87 8.21 -35.25
N SER A 102 6.09 9.43 -34.77
CA SER A 102 5.11 10.53 -34.74
C SER A 102 5.37 11.43 -35.97
N PRO A 103 4.53 12.41 -36.42
CA PRO A 103 3.69 13.29 -35.60
C PRO A 103 2.28 13.64 -36.18
N ASP A 104 1.37 14.14 -35.33
CA ASP A 104 0.68 15.44 -35.46
C ASP A 104 -0.70 15.48 -34.73
N LYS A 105 -0.93 16.63 -34.08
CA LYS A 105 -2.21 17.29 -33.77
C LYS A 105 -3.14 16.77 -32.66
N SER A 106 -3.03 17.36 -31.46
CA SER A 106 -4.01 18.36 -30.96
C SER A 106 -3.72 18.74 -29.51
N GLU A 107 -3.63 20.04 -29.27
CA GLU A 107 -3.41 20.68 -27.98
C GLU A 107 -4.64 20.59 -27.08
N ILE A 108 -4.45 20.17 -25.83
CA ILE A 108 -5.19 20.67 -24.67
C ILE A 108 -4.12 20.87 -23.57
N PRO A 109 -3.93 22.09 -23.02
CA PRO A 109 -2.92 22.33 -22.01
C PRO A 109 -3.44 21.84 -20.65
N SER A 110 -3.23 20.57 -20.35
CA SER A 110 -3.32 20.06 -18.98
C SER A 110 -2.03 20.46 -18.25
N THR A 111 -2.15 21.49 -17.42
CA THR A 111 -1.13 21.88 -16.45
C THR A 111 -0.95 20.75 -15.43
N ASP A 112 0.07 19.91 -15.62
CA ASP A 112 0.89 19.26 -14.58
C ASP A 112 1.71 18.11 -15.20
N PRO A 113 3.04 18.26 -15.40
CA PRO A 113 3.95 17.23 -14.93
C PRO A 113 5.39 17.75 -14.68
N VAL A 114 5.71 18.17 -13.45
CA VAL A 114 7.14 18.38 -13.08
C VAL A 114 7.53 17.55 -11.84
N VAL A 115 6.57 17.09 -11.03
CA VAL A 115 6.88 16.33 -9.79
C VAL A 115 6.93 14.80 -10.00
N SER A 116 6.52 14.28 -11.17
CA SER A 116 6.26 12.84 -11.35
C SER A 116 7.46 11.98 -11.77
N GLU A 117 8.43 12.51 -12.51
CA GLU A 117 9.49 11.66 -13.09
C GLU A 117 10.63 11.37 -12.10
N GLU A 118 11.03 12.37 -11.32
CA GLU A 118 12.11 12.22 -10.34
C GLU A 118 11.66 11.35 -9.16
N GLN A 119 10.43 11.57 -8.66
CA GLN A 119 9.83 10.71 -7.63
C GLN A 119 9.69 9.25 -8.11
N LYS A 120 9.32 9.03 -9.38
CA LYS A 120 9.28 7.69 -9.98
C LYS A 120 10.67 7.06 -10.04
N ASN A 121 11.71 7.82 -10.41
CA ASN A 121 13.07 7.28 -10.51
C ASN A 121 13.65 6.90 -9.13
N ILE A 122 13.37 7.69 -8.09
CA ILE A 122 13.81 7.43 -6.71
C ILE A 122 13.07 6.19 -6.19
N THR A 123 11.77 6.11 -6.42
CA THR A 123 10.95 4.96 -5.99
C THR A 123 11.39 3.67 -6.67
N LYS A 124 11.71 3.71 -7.97
CA LYS A 124 12.27 2.55 -8.70
C LYS A 124 13.59 2.09 -8.09
N LYS A 125 14.56 3.00 -7.92
CA LYS A 125 15.88 2.68 -7.32
C LYS A 125 15.76 2.04 -5.93
N LEU A 126 14.84 2.55 -5.12
CA LEU A 126 14.61 2.04 -3.76
C LEU A 126 13.90 0.69 -3.77
N THR A 127 12.95 0.51 -4.68
CA THR A 127 12.27 -0.77 -4.89
C THR A 127 13.26 -1.82 -5.41
N ASP A 128 14.13 -1.46 -6.35
CA ASP A 128 15.17 -2.33 -6.91
C ASP A 128 16.16 -2.75 -5.84
N LYS A 129 16.61 -1.81 -4.99
CA LYS A 129 17.50 -2.12 -3.87
C LYS A 129 16.84 -3.06 -2.85
N LEU A 130 15.56 -2.84 -2.56
CA LEU A 130 14.80 -3.69 -1.65
C LEU A 130 14.52 -5.08 -2.25
N PHE A 131 14.27 -5.15 -3.55
CA PHE A 131 14.13 -6.39 -4.29
C PHE A 131 15.42 -7.21 -4.25
N TRP A 132 16.57 -6.58 -4.52
CA TRP A 132 17.88 -7.23 -4.44
C TRP A 132 18.22 -7.70 -3.02
N LEU A 133 17.93 -6.89 -1.99
CA LEU A 133 18.08 -7.28 -0.59
C LEU A 133 17.27 -8.54 -0.27
N ARG A 134 16.02 -8.58 -0.72
CA ARG A 134 15.11 -9.72 -0.53
C ARG A 134 15.60 -10.97 -1.25
N ILE A 135 16.09 -10.85 -2.49
CA ILE A 135 16.70 -11.97 -3.23
C ILE A 135 17.86 -12.58 -2.42
N GLY A 136 18.77 -11.75 -1.92
CA GLY A 136 19.90 -12.22 -1.12
C GLY A 136 19.45 -12.92 0.17
N PHE A 137 18.50 -12.32 0.90
CA PHE A 137 17.93 -12.92 2.10
C PHE A 137 17.16 -14.21 1.84
N ALA A 138 16.46 -14.33 0.70
CA ALA A 138 15.72 -15.53 0.34
C ALA A 138 16.64 -16.72 0.05
N LEU A 139 17.72 -16.50 -0.70
CA LEU A 139 18.71 -17.54 -1.00
C LEU A 139 19.45 -18.00 0.27
N ILE A 140 19.93 -17.05 1.07
CA ILE A 140 20.64 -17.35 2.33
C ILE A 140 19.69 -18.00 3.34
N GLY A 141 18.48 -17.46 3.48
CA GLY A 141 17.46 -17.99 4.38
C GLY A 141 17.03 -19.40 3.99
N GLY A 142 16.79 -19.66 2.71
CA GLY A 142 16.41 -20.99 2.21
C GLY A 142 17.51 -22.03 2.43
N ALA A 143 18.77 -21.65 2.25
CA ALA A 143 19.92 -22.52 2.55
C ALA A 143 20.10 -22.74 4.06
N ILE A 144 19.98 -21.70 4.89
CA ILE A 144 20.09 -21.85 6.36
C ILE A 144 18.95 -22.70 6.93
N ALA A 145 17.74 -22.57 6.36
CA ALA A 145 16.57 -23.30 6.81
C ALA A 145 16.74 -24.82 6.68
N THR A 146 17.49 -25.32 5.69
CA THR A 146 17.78 -26.77 5.64
C THR A 146 18.57 -27.18 6.87
N PHE A 147 19.66 -26.48 7.20
CA PHE A 147 20.51 -26.85 8.34
C PHE A 147 19.86 -26.62 9.72
N LEU A 148 19.05 -25.56 9.89
CA LEU A 148 18.42 -25.26 11.17
C LEU A 148 17.28 -26.21 11.50
N PHE A 149 16.53 -26.64 10.48
CA PHE A 149 15.33 -27.43 10.72
C PHE A 149 15.56 -28.93 10.54
N GLU A 150 16.58 -29.39 9.80
CA GLU A 150 16.88 -30.83 9.57
C GLU A 150 16.96 -31.72 10.82
N GLY A 151 17.17 -31.16 12.02
CA GLY A 151 17.15 -31.89 13.30
C GLY A 151 15.78 -32.14 13.95
N ILE A 152 14.67 -31.60 13.45
CA ILE A 152 13.33 -31.71 14.10
C ILE A 152 12.51 -32.87 13.50
N GLU A 153 12.78 -34.14 13.82
CA GLU A 153 12.25 -35.40 13.22
C GLU A 153 10.79 -35.47 12.66
N ASP A 154 9.87 -34.55 12.97
CA ASP A 154 8.51 -34.49 12.44
C ASP A 154 8.37 -33.69 11.13
N SER A 155 8.12 -34.40 10.02
CA SER A 155 7.97 -33.84 8.64
C SER A 155 6.95 -32.70 8.51
N GLU A 156 5.95 -32.64 9.37
CA GLU A 156 4.96 -31.56 9.39
C GLU A 156 5.51 -30.32 10.10
N GLU A 157 6.13 -30.47 11.27
CA GLU A 157 6.71 -29.36 12.04
C GLU A 157 7.88 -28.70 11.30
N HIS A 158 8.68 -29.48 10.56
CA HIS A 158 9.70 -28.99 9.63
C HIS A 158 9.14 -28.01 8.59
N ARG A 159 7.98 -28.34 8.01
CA ARG A 159 7.35 -27.54 6.96
C ARG A 159 6.77 -26.26 7.53
N TRP A 160 6.01 -26.36 8.61
CA TRP A 160 5.40 -25.20 9.25
C TRP A 160 6.45 -24.29 9.90
N SER A 161 7.51 -24.83 10.48
CA SER A 161 8.61 -24.02 11.04
C SER A 161 9.41 -23.30 9.95
N SER A 162 9.68 -23.95 8.81
CA SER A 162 10.31 -23.30 7.66
C SER A 162 9.42 -22.19 7.07
N ILE A 163 8.11 -22.43 6.97
CA ILE A 163 7.15 -21.39 6.55
C ILE A 163 7.12 -20.23 7.54
N ALA A 164 7.09 -20.51 8.84
CA ALA A 164 7.10 -19.48 9.88
C ALA A 164 8.41 -18.67 9.86
N PHE A 165 9.55 -19.35 9.70
CA PHE A 165 10.86 -18.74 9.57
C PHE A 165 10.94 -17.82 8.33
N MET A 166 10.41 -18.27 7.19
CA MET A 166 10.30 -17.45 5.98
C MET A 166 9.51 -16.16 6.24
N ILE A 167 8.37 -16.24 6.93
CA ILE A 167 7.53 -15.08 7.26
C ILE A 167 8.28 -14.12 8.19
N VAL A 168 8.97 -14.63 9.21
CA VAL A 168 9.78 -13.82 10.13
C VAL A 168 10.90 -13.09 9.38
N LEU A 169 11.65 -13.79 8.52
CA LEU A 169 12.68 -13.17 7.68
C LEU A 169 12.10 -12.07 6.78
N PHE A 170 10.92 -12.31 6.21
CA PHE A 170 10.25 -11.32 5.38
C PHE A 170 9.88 -10.07 6.19
N ILE A 171 9.30 -10.23 7.38
CA ILE A 171 8.96 -9.11 8.27
C ILE A 171 10.21 -8.31 8.65
N VAL A 172 11.35 -8.98 8.95
CA VAL A 172 12.63 -8.31 9.23
C VAL A 172 13.06 -7.46 8.03
N THR A 173 12.95 -7.98 6.81
CA THR A 173 13.27 -7.18 5.61
C THR A 173 12.34 -5.97 5.44
N CYS A 174 11.06 -6.08 5.83
CA CYS A 174 10.12 -4.96 5.86
C CYS A 174 10.50 -3.90 6.92
N PHE A 175 10.99 -4.31 8.09
CA PHE A 175 11.49 -3.37 9.11
C PHE A 175 12.75 -2.65 8.63
N ILE A 176 13.68 -3.34 7.95
CA ILE A 176 14.87 -2.72 7.36
C ILE A 176 14.46 -1.68 6.30
N ALA A 177 13.50 -2.01 5.45
CA ALA A 177 12.94 -1.08 4.47
C ALA A 177 12.30 0.15 5.12
N LYS A 178 11.60 -0.05 6.25
CA LYS A 178 10.99 1.02 7.05
C LYS A 178 12.05 1.88 7.75
N GLY A 179 13.17 1.27 8.17
CA GLY A 179 14.31 1.93 8.80
C GLY A 179 15.10 2.84 7.86
N MET A 180 15.02 2.63 6.54
CA MET A 180 15.68 3.49 5.56
C MET A 180 15.10 4.92 5.48
N LYS A 181 14.03 5.26 6.23
CA LYS A 181 13.46 6.61 6.44
C LYS A 181 13.41 7.50 5.18
N ILE A 182 13.04 6.88 4.07
CA ILE A 182 12.87 7.50 2.77
C ILE A 182 11.44 8.05 2.74
N ASN A 183 11.29 9.36 2.48
CA ASN A 183 10.00 10.07 2.48
C ASN A 183 9.14 9.60 1.30
N PHE A 184 8.59 8.40 1.41
CA PHE A 184 7.67 7.90 0.41
C PHE A 184 6.30 8.53 0.58
N PRO A 185 5.66 8.97 -0.52
CA PRO A 185 4.26 9.34 -0.49
C PRO A 185 3.43 8.18 0.08
N LYS A 186 2.44 8.51 0.92
CA LYS A 186 1.66 7.52 1.69
C LYS A 186 1.01 6.44 0.81
N SER A 187 0.77 6.74 -0.46
CA SER A 187 0.21 5.85 -1.50
C SER A 187 1.10 4.65 -1.84
N ASP A 188 2.43 4.81 -1.84
CA ASP A 188 3.34 3.78 -2.36
C ASP A 188 3.92 2.88 -1.25
N ARG A 189 3.67 3.21 0.02
CA ARG A 189 4.08 2.38 1.17
C ARG A 189 3.45 0.99 1.16
N LYS A 190 2.19 0.87 0.73
CA LYS A 190 1.50 -0.42 0.60
C LYS A 190 2.09 -1.22 -0.57
N LYS A 191 2.38 -0.54 -1.69
CA LYS A 191 3.01 -1.14 -2.87
C LYS A 191 4.39 -1.71 -2.55
N LEU A 192 5.17 -1.09 -1.69
CA LEU A 192 6.50 -1.60 -1.31
C LEU A 192 6.46 -2.97 -0.60
N VAL A 193 5.39 -3.24 0.14
CA VAL A 193 5.21 -4.49 0.90
C VAL A 193 4.66 -5.58 0.00
N THR A 194 3.69 -5.24 -0.87
CA THR A 194 3.06 -6.21 -1.78
C THR A 194 3.94 -6.54 -2.99
N THR A 195 4.69 -5.56 -3.49
CA THR A 195 5.61 -5.74 -4.61
C THR A 195 6.84 -6.53 -4.16
N GLY A 196 7.05 -7.68 -4.80
CA GLY A 196 8.17 -8.58 -4.52
C GLY A 196 7.90 -9.61 -3.42
N ILE A 197 6.68 -9.69 -2.86
CA ILE A 197 6.35 -10.74 -1.89
C ILE A 197 6.36 -12.11 -2.56
N GLY A 198 5.68 -12.27 -3.69
CA GLY A 198 5.65 -13.54 -4.42
C GLY A 198 7.04 -13.99 -4.87
N SER A 199 7.87 -13.06 -5.35
CA SER A 199 9.25 -13.36 -5.75
C SER A 199 10.12 -13.81 -4.57
N PHE A 200 10.00 -13.17 -3.40
CA PHE A 200 10.72 -13.60 -2.20
C PHE A 200 10.31 -15.01 -1.77
N ILE A 201 9.00 -15.28 -1.71
CA ILE A 201 8.45 -16.60 -1.34
C ILE A 201 8.95 -17.66 -2.32
N PHE A 202 8.81 -17.40 -3.62
CA PHE A 202 9.22 -18.33 -4.67
C PHE A 202 10.71 -18.64 -4.61
N LEU A 203 11.58 -17.62 -4.48
CA LEU A 203 13.03 -17.82 -4.41
C LEU A 203 13.47 -18.53 -3.13
N TYR A 204 12.83 -18.25 -1.99
CA TYR A 204 13.11 -18.94 -0.74
C TYR A 204 12.77 -20.42 -0.86
N LEU A 205 11.57 -20.76 -1.35
CA LEU A 205 11.14 -22.14 -1.53
C LEU A 205 12.01 -22.86 -2.56
N PHE A 206 12.35 -22.19 -3.67
CA PHE A 206 13.25 -22.72 -4.68
C PHE A 206 14.63 -23.04 -4.06
N ALA A 207 15.23 -22.10 -3.33
CA ALA A 207 16.53 -22.31 -2.68
C ALA A 207 16.48 -23.41 -1.62
N TRP A 208 15.40 -23.47 -0.84
CA TRP A 208 15.19 -24.50 0.18
C TRP A 208 15.09 -25.89 -0.45
N ILE A 209 14.25 -26.07 -1.48
CA ILE A 209 14.10 -27.34 -2.20
C ILE A 209 15.41 -27.71 -2.88
N MET A 210 16.07 -26.77 -3.58
CA MET A 210 17.34 -27.00 -4.26
C MET A 210 18.45 -27.42 -3.30
N THR A 211 18.54 -26.79 -2.13
CA THR A 211 19.54 -27.15 -1.13
C THR A 211 19.22 -28.51 -0.52
N TYR A 212 17.94 -28.77 -0.22
CA TYR A 212 17.48 -30.06 0.29
C TYR A 212 17.76 -31.20 -0.71
N THR A 213 17.49 -31.01 -1.99
CA THR A 213 17.76 -32.04 -3.02
C THR A 213 19.26 -32.25 -3.20
N LEU A 214 20.07 -31.20 -3.22
CA LEU A 214 21.53 -31.32 -3.33
C LEU A 214 22.17 -32.07 -2.15
N LEU A 215 21.68 -31.84 -0.93
CA LEU A 215 22.19 -32.52 0.27
C LEU A 215 21.73 -33.98 0.38
N ASN A 216 20.53 -34.28 -0.14
CA ASN A 216 19.95 -35.64 -0.11
C ASN A 216 20.20 -36.46 -1.38
N LEU A 217 21.13 -36.02 -2.25
CA LEU A 217 21.51 -36.81 -3.42
C LEU A 217 22.15 -38.14 -2.97
N PRO A 218 21.67 -39.31 -3.46
CA PRO A 218 22.35 -40.57 -3.20
C PRO A 218 23.77 -40.49 -3.79
N ARG A 219 24.77 -40.67 -2.92
CA ARG A 219 26.20 -40.69 -3.33
C ARG A 219 26.56 -41.97 -4.05
#